data_AF-A0A1G7ZI71-F1
#
_entry.id   AF-A0A1G7ZI71-F1
#
_cell.length_a   1.000
_cell.length_b   1.000
_cell.length_c   1.000
_cell.angle_alpha   90.00
_cell.angle_beta   90.00
_cell.angle_gamma   90.00
#
_symmetry.space_group_name_H-M   'P 1'
#
loop_
_entity.id
_entity.type
_entity.pdbx_description
1 polymer ?
#
loop_
_entity_poly.entity_id
_entity_poly.type
_entity_poly.pdbx_seq_one_letter_code
_entity_poly.pdbx_strand_id
1 'polypeptide(L)'
;MKTLQPTAMRAAGADYVRTYHHVTVDNDVTMDDILRPNFWAHHTGTLRAGDLVDVLSKDMSLDVQLRVIGKGVGYVNLRPRMAYVAKDRDETIVAENGDDLPDIPDNYTVTFTPMTKWRVHTKQPHNEIQRDLPSKKAAIEAAIEHSAKANG
;
A
#
# COMPACT_ATOMS: atom_id res chain seq x y z
N MET A 1 35.81 -29.38 -10.46
CA MET A 1 35.47 -27.99 -10.09
C MET A 1 34.64 -27.40 -11.22
N LYS A 2 33.41 -26.94 -10.97
CA LYS A 2 32.61 -26.26 -11.99
C LYS A 2 33.09 -24.81 -12.06
N THR A 3 33.66 -24.40 -13.19
CA THR A 3 34.11 -23.03 -13.42
C THR A 3 33.13 -22.30 -14.34
N LEU A 4 32.98 -20.99 -14.15
CA LEU A 4 32.19 -20.15 -15.04
C LEU A 4 32.88 -20.08 -16.40
N GLN A 5 32.11 -20.28 -17.48
CA GLN A 5 32.67 -20.20 -18.83
C GLN A 5 33.14 -18.77 -19.14
N PRO A 6 34.31 -18.56 -19.78
CA PRO A 6 34.82 -17.21 -20.12
C PRO A 6 33.85 -16.38 -20.97
N THR A 7 32.93 -17.03 -21.68
CA THR A 7 31.91 -16.42 -22.52
C THR A 7 30.63 -16.07 -21.76
N ALA A 8 30.45 -16.50 -20.51
CA ALA A 8 29.21 -16.28 -19.75
C ALA A 8 28.92 -14.80 -19.46
N MET A 9 29.94 -13.94 -19.47
CA MET A 9 29.81 -12.48 -19.33
C MET A 9 29.73 -11.76 -20.69
N ARG A 10 30.06 -12.44 -21.79
CA ARG A 10 29.95 -11.89 -23.15
C ARG A 10 28.52 -12.11 -23.61
N ALA A 11 27.64 -11.19 -23.20
CA ALA A 11 26.32 -11.05 -23.79
C ALA A 11 26.47 -11.00 -25.31
N ALA A 12 25.78 -11.88 -26.04
CA ALA A 12 25.58 -11.71 -27.45
C ALA A 12 24.91 -10.34 -27.68
N GLY A 13 25.68 -9.36 -28.18
CA GLY A 13 25.19 -8.13 -28.80
C GLY A 13 24.21 -7.25 -28.00
N ALA A 14 24.75 -6.13 -27.50
CA ALA A 14 24.13 -4.82 -27.25
C ALA A 14 22.97 -4.72 -26.23
N ASP A 15 23.37 -4.24 -25.04
CA ASP A 15 22.57 -3.56 -24.01
C ASP A 15 21.51 -4.38 -23.28
N TYR A 16 21.95 -5.02 -22.18
CA TYR A 16 21.04 -5.30 -21.07
C TYR A 16 20.66 -3.98 -20.40
N VAL A 17 19.61 -3.33 -20.93
CA VAL A 17 18.97 -2.20 -20.25
C VAL A 17 18.25 -2.77 -19.04
N ARG A 18 18.82 -2.54 -17.86
CA ARG A 18 18.13 -2.77 -16.60
C ARG A 18 17.32 -1.53 -16.29
N THR A 19 16.00 -1.67 -16.25
CA THR A 19 15.13 -0.57 -15.86
C THR A 19 15.10 -0.44 -14.33
N TYR A 20 15.15 0.80 -13.88
CA TYR A 20 15.05 1.18 -12.49
C TYR A 20 13.74 1.93 -12.29
N HIS A 21 12.88 1.40 -11.43
CA HIS A 21 11.59 2.00 -11.10
C HIS A 21 11.66 2.59 -9.70
N HIS A 22 11.00 3.72 -9.49
CA HIS A 22 10.84 4.34 -8.18
C HIS A 22 9.35 4.44 -7.87
N VAL A 23 8.95 3.97 -6.70
CA VAL A 23 7.56 3.91 -6.25
C VAL A 23 7.47 4.50 -4.86
N THR A 24 6.58 5.46 -4.69
CA THR A 24 6.21 5.97 -3.37
C THR A 24 4.91 5.30 -2.92
N VAL A 25 4.90 4.73 -1.72
CA VAL A 25 3.73 4.07 -1.12
C VAL A 25 3.18 4.86 0.07
N ASP A 26 1.93 4.59 0.42
CA ASP A 26 1.32 5.12 1.62
C ASP A 26 1.98 4.56 2.89
N ASN A 27 1.83 5.27 4.02
CA ASN A 27 2.52 4.93 5.27
C ASN A 27 1.96 3.66 5.94
N ASP A 28 0.76 3.23 5.56
CA ASP A 28 0.11 2.00 6.02
C ASP A 28 0.59 0.75 5.26
N VAL A 29 1.29 0.91 4.13
CA VAL A 29 1.82 -0.22 3.36
C VAL A 29 2.97 -0.88 4.10
N THR A 30 2.85 -2.18 4.37
CA THR A 30 3.88 -2.94 5.08
C THR A 30 4.87 -3.61 4.11
N MET A 31 6.01 -4.04 4.65
CA MET A 31 6.96 -4.87 3.89
C MET A 31 6.30 -6.16 3.40
N ASP A 32 5.44 -6.78 4.21
CA ASP A 32 4.72 -7.98 3.83
C ASP A 32 3.78 -7.74 2.65
N ASP A 33 3.08 -6.61 2.61
CA ASP A 33 2.21 -6.26 1.49
C ASP A 33 3.00 -6.13 0.20
N ILE A 34 4.14 -5.43 0.24
CA ILE A 34 5.02 -5.22 -0.91
C ILE A 34 5.56 -6.54 -1.46
N LEU A 35 5.82 -7.53 -0.59
CA LEU A 35 6.34 -8.83 -1.01
C LEU A 35 5.25 -9.76 -1.54
N ARG A 36 3.96 -9.44 -1.38
CA ARG A 36 2.87 -10.24 -1.94
C ARG A 36 2.80 -10.04 -3.46
N PRO A 37 2.79 -11.12 -4.27
CA PRO A 37 2.81 -11.00 -5.72
C PRO A 37 1.62 -10.25 -6.33
N ASN A 38 0.47 -10.27 -5.67
CA ASN A 38 -0.75 -9.60 -6.11
C ASN A 38 -0.74 -8.08 -5.85
N PHE A 39 0.09 -7.57 -4.94
CA PHE A 39 0.27 -6.12 -4.73
C PHE A 39 0.67 -5.42 -6.04
N TRP A 40 1.40 -6.14 -6.89
CA TRP A 40 1.92 -5.66 -8.17
C TRP A 40 1.06 -6.04 -9.38
N ALA A 41 -0.17 -6.55 -9.18
CA ALA A 41 -1.03 -7.07 -10.25
C ALA A 41 -1.24 -6.07 -11.40
N HIS A 42 -1.43 -4.79 -11.06
CA HIS A 42 -1.65 -3.70 -12.03
C HIS A 42 -0.37 -3.27 -12.78
N HIS A 43 0.80 -3.75 -12.36
CA HIS A 43 2.11 -3.37 -12.91
C HIS A 43 2.76 -4.49 -13.74
N THR A 44 2.03 -5.58 -13.97
CA THR A 44 2.47 -6.74 -14.77
C THR A 44 2.81 -6.39 -16.22
N GLY A 45 2.20 -5.34 -16.80
CA GLY A 45 2.55 -4.84 -18.14
C GLY A 45 3.91 -4.13 -18.19
N THR A 46 4.27 -3.44 -17.11
CA THR A 46 5.45 -2.56 -17.04
C THR A 46 6.69 -3.31 -16.60
N LEU A 47 6.60 -4.12 -15.53
CA LEU A 47 7.74 -4.76 -14.90
C LEU A 47 8.28 -5.92 -15.74
N ARG A 48 9.60 -6.07 -15.81
CA ARG A 48 10.30 -7.17 -16.50
C ARG A 48 11.22 -7.91 -15.55
N ALA A 49 11.46 -9.19 -15.82
CA ALA A 49 12.38 -9.99 -15.03
C ALA A 49 13.79 -9.36 -15.07
N GLY A 50 14.40 -9.16 -13.90
CA GLY A 50 15.71 -8.52 -13.76
C GLY A 50 15.67 -7.01 -13.49
N ASP A 51 14.51 -6.36 -13.61
CA ASP A 51 14.32 -4.96 -13.21
C ASP A 51 14.56 -4.76 -11.72
N LEU A 52 14.88 -3.51 -11.36
CA LEU A 52 14.96 -3.06 -9.98
C LEU A 52 13.82 -2.09 -9.68
N VAL A 53 13.28 -2.19 -8.47
CA VAL A 53 12.21 -1.32 -7.99
C VAL A 53 12.61 -0.81 -6.61
N ASP A 54 12.73 0.50 -6.47
CA ASP A 54 12.85 1.14 -5.17
C ASP A 54 11.46 1.53 -4.67
N VAL A 55 11.15 1.15 -3.44
CA VAL A 55 9.90 1.43 -2.76
C VAL A 55 10.19 2.27 -1.54
N LEU A 56 9.56 3.43 -1.46
CA LEU A 56 9.75 4.40 -0.40
C LEU A 56 8.40 4.79 0.20
N SER A 57 8.25 4.79 1.52
CA SER A 57 7.08 5.40 2.14
C SER A 57 7.19 6.93 2.12
N LYS A 58 6.04 7.62 2.20
CA LYS A 58 5.99 9.09 2.20
C LYS A 58 6.75 9.71 3.38
N ASP A 59 6.77 9.03 4.51
CA ASP A 59 7.47 9.43 5.74
C ASP A 59 8.92 8.91 5.83
N MET A 60 9.42 8.24 4.77
CA MET A 60 10.76 7.64 4.73
C MET A 60 11.02 6.54 5.78
N SER A 61 9.99 6.08 6.51
CA SER A 61 10.16 5.01 7.50
C SER A 61 10.23 3.61 6.88
N LEU A 62 9.97 3.47 5.58
CA LEU A 62 10.20 2.28 4.77
C LEU A 62 10.97 2.64 3.50
N ASP A 63 12.11 1.99 3.29
CA ASP A 63 12.95 2.13 2.09
C ASP A 63 13.48 0.75 1.66
N VAL A 64 13.00 0.25 0.52
CA VAL A 64 13.29 -1.12 0.07
C VAL A 64 13.63 -1.13 -1.41
N GLN A 65 14.76 -1.74 -1.74
CA GLN A 65 15.08 -2.11 -3.11
C GLN A 65 14.71 -3.57 -3.37
N LEU A 66 13.89 -3.78 -4.39
CA LEU A 66 13.44 -5.08 -4.87
C LEU A 66 14.03 -5.42 -6.23
N ARG A 67 14.14 -6.71 -6.51
CA ARG A 67 14.43 -7.26 -7.84
C ARG A 67 13.27 -8.11 -8.32
N VAL A 68 12.81 -7.85 -9.54
CA VAL A 68 11.81 -8.70 -10.21
C VAL A 68 12.45 -10.04 -10.58
N ILE A 69 11.93 -11.13 -10.00
CA ILE A 69 12.36 -12.50 -10.34
C ILE A 69 11.60 -12.99 -11.58
N GLY A 70 10.31 -12.70 -11.65
CA GLY A 70 9.44 -13.13 -12.73
C GLY A 70 8.04 -12.54 -12.59
N LYS A 71 7.19 -12.77 -13.60
CA LYS A 71 5.80 -12.31 -13.62
C LYS A 71 4.90 -13.29 -14.36
N GLY A 72 3.60 -13.19 -14.13
CA GLY A 72 2.57 -13.85 -14.92
C GLY A 72 1.34 -12.95 -15.05
N VAL A 73 0.21 -13.56 -15.41
CA VAL A 73 -1.06 -12.82 -15.53
C VAL A 73 -1.53 -12.43 -14.13
N GLY A 74 -1.51 -11.12 -13.83
CA GLY A 74 -2.01 -10.58 -12.57
C GLY A 74 -1.08 -10.72 -11.35
N TYR A 75 0.18 -11.12 -11.52
CA TYR A 75 1.14 -11.17 -10.41
C TYR A 75 2.59 -10.89 -10.84
N VAL A 76 3.38 -10.36 -9.90
CA VAL A 76 4.84 -10.17 -10.06
C VAL A 76 5.57 -10.69 -8.83
N ASN A 77 6.53 -11.58 -9.04
CA ASN A 77 7.36 -12.12 -7.96
C ASN A 77 8.61 -11.25 -7.80
N LEU A 78 8.78 -10.70 -6.60
CA LEU A 78 9.90 -9.82 -6.26
C LEU A 78 10.73 -10.42 -5.14
N ARG A 79 12.02 -10.05 -5.11
CA ARG A 79 12.95 -10.40 -4.05
C ARG A 79 13.58 -9.13 -3.48
N PRO A 80 13.59 -8.95 -2.15
CA PRO A 80 14.31 -7.85 -1.54
C PRO A 80 15.82 -8.00 -1.78
N ARG A 81 16.49 -6.88 -2.00
CA ARG A 81 17.96 -6.78 -2.09
C ARG A 81 18.55 -5.99 -0.94
N MET A 82 17.88 -4.91 -0.58
CA MET A 82 18.21 -4.02 0.53
C MET A 82 16.89 -3.53 1.10
N ALA A 83 16.79 -3.46 2.42
CA ALA A 83 15.59 -3.01 3.10
C ALA A 83 15.99 -2.25 4.38
N TYR A 84 15.34 -1.12 4.57
CA TYR A 84 15.27 -0.36 5.80
C TYR A 84 13.81 -0.23 6.20
N VAL A 85 13.54 -0.59 7.45
CA VAL A 85 12.23 -0.44 8.09
C VAL A 85 12.51 0.20 9.44
N ALA A 86 11.92 1.37 9.70
CA ALA A 86 12.07 2.03 10.99
C ALA A 86 11.48 1.15 12.09
N LYS A 87 12.15 1.10 13.24
CA LYS A 87 11.82 0.16 14.33
C LYS A 87 10.39 0.32 14.85
N ASP A 88 9.88 1.55 14.88
CA ASP A 88 8.58 1.89 15.47
C ASP A 88 7.48 2.03 14.39
N ARG A 89 7.77 1.68 13.13
CA ARG A 89 6.82 1.80 12.01
C ARG A 89 5.60 0.92 12.22
N ASP A 90 5.80 -0.37 12.49
CA ASP A 90 4.70 -1.32 12.63
C ASP A 90 3.79 -0.95 13.81
N GLU A 91 4.36 -0.46 14.91
CA GLU A 91 3.60 0.06 16.05
C GLU A 91 2.80 1.31 15.67
N THR A 92 3.37 2.20 14.85
CA THR A 92 2.67 3.40 14.35
C THR A 92 1.51 3.03 13.42
N ILE A 93 1.72 2.09 12.49
CA ILE A 93 0.67 1.60 11.59
C ILE A 93 -0.46 0.95 12.38
N VAL A 94 -0.13 0.14 13.39
CA VAL A 94 -1.13 -0.49 14.27
C VAL A 94 -1.84 0.57 15.13
N ALA A 95 -1.16 1.61 15.61
CA ALA A 95 -1.81 2.69 16.36
C ALA A 95 -2.75 3.54 15.49
N GLU A 96 -2.41 3.77 14.22
CA GLU A 96 -3.25 4.51 13.28
C GLU A 96 -4.47 3.70 12.80
N ASN A 97 -4.32 2.38 12.66
CA ASN A 97 -5.36 1.48 12.16
C ASN A 97 -6.08 0.67 13.25
N GLY A 98 -5.64 0.80 14.50
CA GLY A 98 -6.02 -0.07 15.61
C GLY A 98 -7.49 0.02 16.00
N ASP A 99 -7.99 -1.12 16.49
CA ASP A 99 -9.38 -1.43 16.84
C ASP A 99 -9.98 -0.59 18.00
N ASP A 100 -9.24 0.35 18.59
CA ASP A 100 -9.77 1.39 19.50
C ASP A 100 -10.47 2.53 18.73
N LEU A 101 -11.20 2.15 17.69
CA LEU A 101 -12.12 3.06 17.03
C LEU A 101 -13.35 3.17 17.92
N PRO A 102 -13.77 4.39 18.33
CA PRO A 102 -14.95 4.55 19.14
C PRO A 102 -16.18 3.97 18.42
N ASP A 103 -17.11 3.43 19.18
CA ASP A 103 -18.30 2.79 18.62
C ASP A 103 -19.06 3.77 17.71
N ILE A 104 -19.46 3.26 16.54
CA ILE A 104 -20.28 4.02 15.59
C ILE A 104 -21.67 4.19 16.24
N PRO A 105 -22.20 5.42 16.36
CA PRO A 105 -23.52 5.61 16.96
C PRO A 105 -24.62 4.86 16.19
N ASP A 106 -25.61 4.32 16.90
CA ASP A 106 -26.57 3.33 16.37
C ASP A 106 -27.27 3.71 15.06
N ASN A 107 -27.56 5.00 14.84
CA ASN A 107 -28.23 5.48 13.61
C ASN A 107 -27.26 5.88 12.49
N TYR A 108 -25.98 5.51 12.56
CA TYR A 108 -24.96 5.89 11.58
C TYR A 108 -24.31 4.66 10.94
N THR A 109 -23.82 4.85 9.72
CA THR A 109 -23.08 3.84 8.95
C THR A 109 -21.87 4.51 8.31
N VAL A 110 -20.69 3.92 8.51
CA VAL A 110 -19.44 4.36 7.91
C VAL A 110 -19.09 3.40 6.77
N THR A 111 -18.89 3.93 5.56
CA THR A 111 -18.53 3.11 4.37
C THR A 111 -17.33 3.71 3.65
N PHE A 112 -16.54 2.84 2.99
CA PHE A 112 -15.45 3.25 2.12
C PHE A 112 -15.79 2.94 0.66
N THR A 113 -15.55 3.91 -0.21
CA THR A 113 -15.70 3.76 -1.66
C THR A 113 -14.52 4.45 -2.36
N PRO A 114 -13.83 3.80 -3.32
CA PRO A 114 -12.58 4.33 -3.89
C PRO A 114 -12.66 5.75 -4.47
N MET A 115 -13.81 6.15 -5.05
CA MET A 115 -13.96 7.49 -5.64
C MET A 115 -14.29 8.59 -4.63
N THR A 116 -14.97 8.28 -3.53
CA THR A 116 -15.43 9.28 -2.55
C THR A 116 -14.86 9.04 -1.16
N LYS A 117 -13.82 8.18 -1.07
CA LYS A 117 -13.12 7.73 0.13
C LYS A 117 -14.09 7.30 1.25
N TRP A 118 -13.74 7.60 2.51
CA TRP A 118 -14.58 7.32 3.67
C TRP A 118 -15.75 8.31 3.72
N ARG A 119 -16.95 7.79 4.00
CA ARG A 119 -18.19 8.56 4.07
C ARG A 119 -19.10 8.05 5.18
N VAL A 120 -19.91 8.96 5.71
CA VAL A 120 -20.83 8.75 6.84
C VAL A 120 -22.26 8.97 6.39
N HIS A 121 -23.13 8.01 6.66
CA HIS A 121 -24.56 8.07 6.37
C HIS A 121 -25.38 7.83 7.61
N THR A 122 -26.53 8.48 7.75
CA THR A 122 -27.55 8.05 8.70
C THR A 122 -28.31 6.83 8.15
N LYS A 123 -28.78 5.93 9.01
CA LYS A 123 -29.56 4.76 8.59
C LYS A 123 -30.99 5.19 8.22
N GLN A 124 -31.63 5.99 9.07
CA GLN A 124 -33.00 6.49 8.85
C GLN A 124 -33.17 7.94 9.37
N PRO A 125 -33.55 8.91 8.50
CA PRO A 125 -33.56 8.83 7.03
C PRO A 125 -32.16 8.58 6.46
N HIS A 126 -32.05 8.02 5.27
CA HIS A 126 -30.74 7.76 4.65
C HIS A 126 -30.16 9.05 4.06
N ASN A 127 -29.41 9.80 4.87
CA ASN A 127 -28.78 11.05 4.47
C ASN A 127 -27.26 10.92 4.55
N GLU A 128 -26.58 11.41 3.51
CA GLU A 128 -25.14 11.57 3.52
C GLU A 128 -24.78 12.77 4.39
N ILE A 129 -24.02 12.53 5.46
CA ILE A 129 -23.59 13.56 6.40
C ILE A 129 -22.28 14.19 5.93
N GLN A 130 -21.32 13.34 5.57
CA GLN A 130 -19.99 13.76 5.14
C GLN A 130 -19.35 12.72 4.22
N ARG A 131 -18.52 13.20 3.28
CA ARG A 131 -17.78 12.40 2.31
C ARG A 131 -16.33 12.86 2.18
N ASP A 132 -15.52 12.08 1.48
CA ASP A 132 -14.11 12.33 1.17
C ASP A 132 -13.20 12.40 2.41
N LEU A 133 -13.53 11.63 3.44
CA LEU A 133 -12.73 11.57 4.66
C LEU A 133 -11.48 10.71 4.43
N PRO A 134 -10.31 11.14 4.96
CA PRO A 134 -9.03 10.50 4.68
C PRO A 134 -8.84 9.17 5.40
N SER A 135 -9.56 8.94 6.51
CA SER A 135 -9.42 7.74 7.32
C SER A 135 -10.76 7.27 7.91
N LYS A 136 -10.83 5.99 8.29
CA LYS A 136 -11.98 5.40 8.99
C LYS A 136 -12.24 6.12 10.30
N LYS A 137 -11.18 6.46 11.04
CA LYS A 137 -11.24 7.22 12.29
C LYS A 137 -11.90 8.59 12.09
N ALA A 138 -11.48 9.35 11.08
CA ALA A 138 -12.08 10.64 10.77
C ALA A 138 -13.58 10.51 10.43
N ALA A 139 -13.99 9.42 9.78
CA ALA A 139 -15.41 9.13 9.52
C ALA A 139 -16.21 8.76 10.77
N ILE A 140 -15.59 8.06 11.72
CA ILE A 140 -16.23 7.74 12.99
C ILE A 140 -16.35 9.00 13.87
N GLU A 141 -15.29 9.82 13.95
CA GLU A 141 -15.32 11.10 14.65
C GLU A 141 -16.40 12.03 14.07
N ALA A 142 -16.51 12.12 12.73
CA ALA A 142 -17.57 12.87 12.07
C ALA A 142 -18.99 12.35 12.41
N ALA A 143 -19.16 11.02 12.49
CA ALA A 143 -20.42 10.42 12.92
C ALA A 143 -20.77 10.78 14.36
N ILE A 144 -19.77 10.74 15.27
CA ILE A 144 -19.94 11.10 16.68
C ILE A 144 -20.26 12.59 16.82
N GLU A 145 -19.52 13.47 16.16
CA GLU A 145 -19.78 14.92 16.18
C GLU A 145 -21.19 15.27 15.67
N HIS A 146 -21.61 14.65 14.57
CA HIS A 146 -22.97 14.87 14.06
C HIS A 146 -24.01 14.29 15.02
N SER A 147 -23.76 13.12 15.63
CA SER A 147 -24.66 12.54 16.63
C SER A 147 -24.79 13.41 17.88
N ALA A 148 -23.71 14.03 18.34
CA ALA A 148 -23.71 14.98 19.45
C ALA A 148 -24.56 16.19 19.08
N LYS A 149 -24.25 16.87 17.96
CA LYS A 149 -25.01 18.02 17.46
C LYS A 149 -26.50 17.73 17.23
N ALA A 150 -26.83 16.51 16.81
CA ALA A 150 -28.21 16.09 16.59
C ALA A 150 -28.98 15.79 17.89
N ASN A 151 -28.27 15.42 18.97
CA ASN A 151 -28.86 15.06 20.26
C ASN A 151 -28.76 16.19 21.32
N GLY A 152 -27.92 17.21 21.14
CA GLY A 152 -27.79 18.39 22.02
C GLY A 152 -26.34 18.76 22.31
#